data_AF-A0A7W4H5Z6-F1
#
_entry.id   AF-A0A7W4H5Z6-F1
#
_cell.length_a   1.000
_cell.length_b   1.000
_cell.length_c   1.000
_cell.angle_alpha   90.00
_cell.angle_beta   90.00
_cell.angle_gamma   90.00
#
_symmetry.space_group_name_H-M   'P 1'
#
loop_
_entity.id
_entity.type
_entity.pdbx_description
1 polymer ?
#
loop_
_entity_poly.entity_id
_entity_poly.type
_entity_poly.pdbx_seq_one_letter_code
_entity_poly.pdbx_strand_id
1 'polypeptide(L)'
;MPGQTSVKTTAAQQAAAASTPTALPTSVKIETLLEECIRRNASDLHIQVGLPPILRIDGALTPIPNTPVLNSDAVDKLIFSTLDSMQREVLSKDKEFDYSFSFGEIARFRVNAFNEKGNLAAAFRLIPTKMPTIEELGMPQVISSFADYPRGLVLVTGPTGSGKSTTLAAIINKINIEKAMHILTIEDPIEFTHKSKRSLVAQREVHYDTFSFSRALKSALREDPDVVLLGEMRDLETISSAITIAETGHLVFATLHTNSAAQSIDRMIDVFPAEQQPQIRSQLAGILMAVCSQRLIPAIGGGRVVAAEIMIANSAVRSIIREGKTHQLDTTIQTGANEGMQTMDRTLAKLVQQGTVTYDDARDYAVDMREFERLVKGI
;
A
#
# COMPACT_ATOMS: atom_id res chain seq x y z
N MET A 1 -19.16 -47.69 19.03
CA MET A 1 -17.96 -46.82 18.93
C MET A 1 -17.96 -46.14 17.56
N PRO A 2 -17.38 -44.93 17.46
CA PRO A 2 -17.88 -43.69 16.84
C PRO A 2 -17.92 -43.75 15.30
N GLY A 3 -18.48 -42.83 14.51
CA GLY A 3 -18.94 -41.46 14.69
C GLY A 3 -18.76 -40.70 13.36
N GLN A 4 -19.35 -39.52 13.28
CA GLN A 4 -19.12 -38.43 12.32
C GLN A 4 -19.85 -38.41 10.96
N THR A 5 -21.03 -37.80 11.02
CA THR A 5 -21.45 -36.58 10.30
C THR A 5 -20.74 -36.20 9.00
N SER A 6 -21.47 -36.36 7.90
CA SER A 6 -21.36 -35.53 6.70
C SER A 6 -22.65 -34.70 6.60
N VAL A 7 -22.53 -33.36 6.65
CA VAL A 7 -23.67 -32.46 6.40
C VAL A 7 -23.61 -32.01 4.95
N LYS A 8 -24.55 -32.52 4.15
CA LYS A 8 -24.81 -32.09 2.77
C LYS A 8 -26.10 -31.27 2.74
N THR A 9 -25.98 -30.07 2.18
CA THR A 9 -26.92 -29.40 1.25
C THR A 9 -28.42 -29.67 1.39
N THR A 10 -29.15 -28.70 1.96
CA THR A 10 -30.55 -28.41 1.59
C THR A 10 -30.89 -26.96 1.94
N ALA A 11 -30.75 -26.05 0.97
CA ALA A 11 -31.30 -24.69 1.06
C ALA A 11 -31.99 -24.23 -0.24
N ALA A 12 -32.33 -25.15 -1.15
CA ALA A 12 -32.81 -24.83 -2.49
C ALA A 12 -34.28 -25.19 -2.77
N GLN A 13 -35.12 -25.48 -1.76
CA GLN A 13 -36.46 -26.03 -2.02
C GLN A 13 -37.63 -25.44 -1.21
N GLN A 14 -37.51 -24.22 -0.70
CA GLN A 14 -38.67 -23.51 -0.14
C GLN A 14 -38.75 -22.08 -0.68
N ALA A 15 -39.10 -21.98 -1.96
CA ALA A 15 -39.57 -20.75 -2.57
C ALA A 15 -40.88 -21.06 -3.31
N ALA A 16 -42.02 -20.91 -2.60
CA ALA A 16 -43.35 -20.64 -3.18
C ALA A 16 -44.45 -20.68 -2.11
N ALA A 17 -44.68 -19.56 -1.41
CA ALA A 17 -46.00 -19.17 -0.90
C ALA A 17 -45.93 -17.70 -0.46
N ALA A 18 -46.66 -16.83 -1.15
CA ALA A 18 -46.66 -15.39 -0.94
C ALA A 18 -47.69 -14.94 0.12
N SER A 19 -47.52 -13.68 0.54
CA SER A 19 -48.44 -12.75 1.21
C SER A 19 -48.52 -12.78 2.75
N THR A 20 -47.68 -11.95 3.39
CA THR A 20 -47.95 -11.01 4.50
C THR A 20 -46.65 -10.19 4.70
N PRO A 21 -46.65 -8.88 5.03
CA PRO A 21 -45.40 -8.14 5.23
C PRO A 21 -44.73 -8.63 6.53
N THR A 22 -43.83 -9.58 6.39
CA THR A 22 -43.03 -10.11 7.50
C THR A 22 -41.96 -9.08 7.85
N ALA A 23 -41.95 -8.66 9.11
CA ALA A 23 -40.94 -7.78 9.68
C ALA A 23 -39.51 -8.22 9.29
N LEU A 24 -38.63 -7.24 9.04
CA LEU A 24 -37.20 -7.45 8.81
C LEU A 24 -36.62 -8.33 9.94
N PRO A 25 -35.69 -9.26 9.63
CA PRO A 25 -35.12 -10.13 10.64
C PRO A 25 -34.46 -9.33 11.76
N THR A 26 -34.69 -9.78 13.00
CA THR A 26 -34.39 -9.11 14.28
C THR A 26 -32.90 -8.89 14.59
N SER A 27 -31.98 -9.19 13.66
CA SER A 27 -30.55 -8.96 13.85
C SER A 27 -29.84 -8.71 12.51
N VAL A 28 -29.33 -7.49 12.35
CA VAL A 28 -28.36 -7.18 11.29
C VAL A 28 -27.07 -7.96 11.56
N LYS A 29 -26.55 -8.64 10.54
CA LYS A 29 -25.29 -9.39 10.61
C LYS A 29 -24.18 -8.61 9.92
N ILE A 30 -22.96 -8.71 10.43
CA ILE A 30 -21.83 -7.96 9.86
C ILE A 30 -21.56 -8.40 8.42
N GLU A 31 -21.67 -9.69 8.14
CA GLU A 31 -21.41 -10.27 6.82
C GLU A 31 -22.32 -9.64 5.76
N THR A 32 -23.60 -9.46 6.07
CA THR A 32 -24.57 -8.81 5.17
C THR A 32 -24.21 -7.33 4.92
N LEU A 33 -23.69 -6.62 5.91
CA LEU A 33 -23.27 -5.23 5.74
C LEU A 33 -22.00 -5.12 4.90
N LEU A 34 -21.05 -6.03 5.08
CA LEU A 34 -19.81 -6.10 4.30
C LEU A 34 -20.10 -6.49 2.84
N GLU A 35 -20.99 -7.45 2.60
CA GLU A 35 -21.49 -7.80 1.26
C GLU A 35 -22.13 -6.60 0.57
N GLU A 36 -22.94 -5.83 1.31
CA GLU A 36 -23.59 -4.64 0.76
C GLU A 36 -22.59 -3.53 0.43
N CYS A 37 -21.54 -3.37 1.25
CA CYS A 37 -20.42 -2.47 0.99
C CYS A 37 -19.76 -2.81 -0.37
N ILE A 38 -19.45 -4.09 -0.59
CA ILE A 38 -18.85 -4.58 -1.85
C ILE A 38 -19.82 -4.40 -3.02
N ARG A 39 -21.08 -4.84 -2.86
CA ARG A 39 -22.10 -4.82 -3.92
C ARG A 39 -22.39 -3.42 -4.45
N ARG A 40 -22.33 -2.41 -3.58
CA ARG A 40 -22.53 -1.00 -3.93
C ARG A 40 -21.24 -0.26 -4.30
N ASN A 41 -20.11 -0.97 -4.37
CA ASN A 41 -18.80 -0.40 -4.63
C ASN A 41 -18.47 0.78 -3.67
N ALA A 42 -18.87 0.63 -2.40
CA ALA A 42 -18.62 1.63 -1.37
C ALA A 42 -17.15 1.57 -0.93
N SER A 43 -16.55 2.73 -0.62
CA SER A 43 -15.18 2.80 -0.12
C SER A 43 -15.09 2.43 1.37
N ASP A 44 -16.12 2.80 2.14
CA ASP A 44 -16.14 2.60 3.59
C ASP A 44 -17.55 2.22 4.07
N LEU A 45 -17.62 1.43 5.14
CA LEU A 45 -18.80 1.14 5.95
C LEU A 45 -18.58 1.70 7.36
N HIS A 46 -19.54 2.47 7.86
CA HIS A 46 -19.52 3.09 9.18
C HIS A 46 -20.63 2.50 10.06
N ILE A 47 -20.26 2.13 11.28
CA ILE A 47 -21.15 1.54 12.29
C ILE A 47 -21.03 2.38 13.57
N GLN A 48 -22.15 2.94 14.05
CA GLN A 48 -22.20 3.72 15.29
C GLN A 48 -23.62 3.72 15.89
N VAL A 49 -23.72 4.01 17.18
CA VAL A 49 -25.01 4.05 17.90
C VAL A 49 -25.84 5.26 17.48
N GLY A 50 -27.16 5.07 17.35
CA GLY A 50 -28.11 6.14 17.03
C GLY A 50 -28.28 6.42 15.55
N LEU A 51 -27.56 5.70 14.67
CA LEU A 51 -27.70 5.76 13.23
C LEU A 51 -27.85 4.36 12.63
N PRO A 52 -28.47 4.22 11.45
CA PRO A 52 -28.34 2.98 10.67
C PRO A 52 -26.89 2.80 10.20
N PRO A 53 -26.48 1.60 9.77
CA PRO A 53 -25.24 1.42 9.01
C PRO A 53 -25.15 2.38 7.82
N ILE A 54 -23.99 3.03 7.65
CA ILE A 54 -23.78 4.04 6.59
C ILE A 54 -22.64 3.59 5.68
N LEU A 55 -22.84 3.69 4.37
CA LEU A 55 -21.79 3.49 3.38
C LEU A 55 -21.27 4.82 2.86
N ARG A 56 -20.00 4.87 2.48
CA ARG A 56 -19.45 5.94 1.65
C ARG A 56 -19.39 5.49 0.20
N ILE A 57 -20.17 6.12 -0.67
CA ILE A 57 -20.23 5.83 -2.11
C ILE A 57 -19.88 7.12 -2.84
N ASP A 58 -18.85 7.09 -3.68
CA ASP A 58 -18.35 8.25 -4.43
C ASP A 58 -18.11 9.50 -3.54
N GLY A 59 -17.61 9.26 -2.32
CA GLY A 59 -17.33 10.30 -1.33
C GLY A 59 -18.53 10.72 -0.47
N ALA A 60 -19.76 10.37 -0.85
CA ALA A 60 -20.99 10.72 -0.12
C ALA A 60 -21.42 9.63 0.88
N LEU A 61 -21.86 10.05 2.07
CA LEU A 61 -22.38 9.15 3.10
C LEU A 61 -23.85 8.82 2.85
N THR A 62 -24.17 7.54 2.68
CA THR A 62 -25.50 7.04 2.35
C THR A 62 -25.91 5.91 3.31
N PRO A 63 -27.00 6.05 4.07
CA PRO A 63 -27.54 4.97 4.89
C PRO A 63 -27.88 3.73 4.06
N ILE A 64 -27.65 2.53 4.60
CA ILE A 64 -28.11 1.30 3.96
C ILE A 64 -29.64 1.21 4.09
N PRO A 65 -30.40 1.18 2.98
CA PRO A 65 -31.85 1.09 3.01
C PRO A 65 -32.33 -0.15 3.78
N ASN A 66 -33.48 -0.04 4.44
CA ASN A 66 -34.12 -1.14 5.19
C ASN A 66 -33.26 -1.72 6.33
N THR A 67 -32.33 -0.94 6.87
CA THR A 67 -31.59 -1.29 8.10
C THR A 67 -32.10 -0.47 9.29
N PRO A 68 -32.20 -1.07 10.49
CA PRO A 68 -32.63 -0.35 11.67
C PRO A 68 -31.54 0.62 12.16
N VAL A 69 -31.98 1.64 12.92
CA VAL A 69 -31.07 2.43 13.75
C VAL A 69 -30.40 1.51 14.77
N LEU A 70 -29.08 1.55 14.85
CA LEU A 70 -28.31 0.67 15.73
C LEU A 70 -28.33 1.19 17.17
N ASN A 71 -28.55 0.28 18.12
CA ASN A 71 -28.34 0.54 19.55
C ASN A 71 -26.96 0.01 19.98
N SER A 72 -26.57 0.29 21.24
CA SER A 72 -25.27 -0.11 21.79
C SER A 72 -25.00 -1.62 21.68
N ASP A 73 -25.96 -2.46 22.07
CA ASP A 73 -25.82 -3.93 21.99
C ASP A 73 -25.64 -4.44 20.53
N ALA A 74 -26.34 -3.84 19.57
CA ALA A 74 -26.18 -4.19 18.17
C ALA A 74 -24.79 -3.82 17.63
N VAL A 75 -24.28 -2.63 17.98
CA VAL A 75 -22.95 -2.19 17.57
C VAL A 75 -21.86 -3.07 18.17
N ASP A 76 -21.95 -3.38 19.46
CA ASP A 76 -21.00 -4.27 20.15
C ASP A 76 -20.96 -5.65 19.48
N LYS A 77 -22.12 -6.24 19.19
CA LYS A 77 -22.20 -7.53 18.49
C LYS A 77 -21.58 -7.49 17.10
N LEU A 78 -21.85 -6.44 16.32
CA LEU A 78 -21.30 -6.28 14.97
C LEU A 78 -19.78 -6.18 15.00
N ILE A 79 -19.22 -5.33 15.88
CA ILE A 79 -17.77 -5.09 15.93
C ILE A 79 -17.03 -6.26 16.58
N PHE A 80 -17.56 -6.86 17.65
CA PHE A 80 -16.90 -8.02 18.26
C PHE A 80 -16.94 -9.26 17.37
N SER A 81 -17.90 -9.38 16.44
CA SER A 81 -17.91 -10.48 15.48
C SER A 81 -16.71 -10.48 14.51
N THR A 82 -16.01 -9.35 14.39
CA THR A 82 -14.82 -9.21 13.53
C THR A 82 -13.50 -9.26 14.31
N LEU A 83 -13.54 -9.52 15.62
CA LEU A 83 -12.39 -9.53 16.52
C LEU A 83 -12.23 -10.87 17.24
N ASP A 84 -10.99 -11.35 17.35
CA ASP A 84 -10.64 -12.45 18.24
C ASP A 84 -10.58 -12.03 19.72
N SER A 85 -10.38 -12.99 20.63
CA SER A 85 -10.38 -12.72 22.07
C SER A 85 -9.28 -11.76 22.53
N MET A 86 -8.08 -11.83 21.92
CA MET A 86 -6.97 -10.94 22.28
C MET A 86 -7.23 -9.53 21.76
N GLN A 87 -7.70 -9.41 20.52
CA GLN A 87 -8.03 -8.13 19.91
C GLN A 87 -9.16 -7.40 20.66
N ARG A 88 -10.15 -8.15 21.17
CA ARG A 88 -11.21 -7.58 22.03
C ARG A 88 -10.65 -7.01 23.33
N GLU A 89 -9.66 -7.67 23.93
CA GLU A 89 -9.00 -7.18 25.14
C GLU A 89 -8.24 -5.88 24.86
N VAL A 90 -7.48 -5.84 23.76
CA VAL A 90 -6.79 -4.63 23.30
C VAL A 90 -7.76 -3.48 23.12
N LEU A 91 -8.83 -3.67 22.33
CA LEU A 91 -9.85 -2.64 22.10
C LEU A 91 -10.52 -2.17 23.41
N SER A 92 -10.82 -3.09 24.32
CA SER A 92 -11.46 -2.77 25.60
C SER A 92 -10.57 -1.90 26.49
N LYS A 93 -9.26 -2.17 26.46
CA LYS A 93 -8.22 -1.51 27.25
C LYS A 93 -7.83 -0.16 26.65
N ASP A 94 -7.47 -0.15 25.37
CA ASP A 94 -6.83 0.99 24.70
C ASP A 94 -7.85 1.94 24.05
N LYS A 95 -9.14 1.55 24.01
CA LYS A 95 -10.30 2.32 23.47
C LYS A 95 -10.29 2.56 21.97
N GLU A 96 -9.22 2.19 21.29
CA GLU A 96 -9.08 2.21 19.84
C GLU A 96 -8.19 1.06 19.38
N PHE A 97 -8.49 0.49 18.22
CA PHE A 97 -7.74 -0.61 17.64
C PHE A 97 -7.86 -0.64 16.12
N ASP A 98 -6.72 -0.56 15.44
CA ASP A 98 -6.60 -0.79 14.00
C ASP A 98 -6.26 -2.25 13.72
N TYR A 99 -6.98 -2.87 12.79
CA TYR A 99 -6.73 -4.24 12.35
C TYR A 99 -7.25 -4.46 10.93
N SER A 100 -6.91 -5.59 10.35
CA SER A 100 -7.47 -6.01 9.07
C SER A 100 -7.91 -7.47 9.10
N PHE A 101 -8.88 -7.82 8.26
CA PHE A 101 -9.29 -9.21 8.09
C PHE A 101 -9.79 -9.47 6.67
N SER A 102 -9.72 -10.74 6.26
CA SER A 102 -10.24 -11.20 4.97
C SER A 102 -11.69 -11.64 5.11
N PHE A 103 -12.57 -11.15 4.24
CA PHE A 103 -13.95 -11.59 4.12
C PHE A 103 -14.07 -12.62 3.00
N GLY A 104 -13.85 -13.88 3.36
CA GLY A 104 -13.70 -14.97 2.41
C GLY A 104 -12.55 -14.71 1.42
N GLU A 105 -12.76 -15.04 0.14
CA GLU A 105 -11.85 -14.65 -0.94
C GLU A 105 -12.32 -13.40 -1.72
N ILE A 106 -13.42 -12.78 -1.27
CA ILE A 106 -14.14 -11.75 -2.03
C ILE A 106 -13.49 -10.38 -1.82
N ALA A 107 -13.16 -10.07 -0.57
CA ALA A 107 -12.67 -8.76 -0.16
C ALA A 107 -11.81 -8.86 1.11
N ARG A 108 -10.99 -7.83 1.34
CA ARG A 108 -10.33 -7.60 2.64
C ARG A 108 -10.81 -6.25 3.17
N PHE A 109 -10.93 -6.14 4.49
CA PHE A 109 -11.30 -4.90 5.15
C PHE A 109 -10.21 -4.50 6.12
N ARG A 110 -9.86 -3.20 6.10
CA ARG A 110 -9.14 -2.55 7.19
C ARG A 110 -10.16 -1.88 8.09
N VAL A 111 -10.05 -2.08 9.39
CA VAL A 111 -11.01 -1.58 10.35
C VAL A 111 -10.29 -0.77 11.40
N ASN A 112 -10.84 0.41 11.69
CA ASN A 112 -10.56 1.14 12.90
C ASN A 112 -11.80 1.03 13.80
N ALA A 113 -11.67 0.33 14.92
CA ALA A 113 -12.70 0.26 15.96
C ALA A 113 -12.32 1.19 17.10
N PHE A 114 -13.26 1.98 17.62
CA PHE A 114 -12.98 3.03 18.60
C PHE A 114 -14.20 3.34 19.47
N ASN A 115 -13.98 4.01 20.60
CA ASN A 115 -15.06 4.46 21.48
C ASN A 115 -15.49 5.91 21.18
N GLU A 116 -16.79 6.15 21.01
CA GLU A 116 -17.40 7.47 20.89
C GLU A 116 -18.53 7.65 21.91
N LYS A 117 -18.48 8.71 22.73
CA LYS A 117 -19.51 9.05 23.73
C LYS A 117 -19.91 7.86 24.61
N GLY A 118 -18.93 7.04 24.99
CA GLY A 118 -19.14 5.84 25.83
C GLY A 118 -19.68 4.61 25.09
N ASN A 119 -19.89 4.67 23.78
CA ASN A 119 -20.30 3.54 22.94
C ASN A 119 -19.18 3.13 22.00
N LEU A 120 -19.21 1.89 21.52
CA LEU A 120 -18.31 1.45 20.46
C LEU A 120 -18.77 1.97 19.09
N ALA A 121 -17.83 2.17 18.18
CA ALA A 121 -18.04 2.53 16.80
C ALA A 121 -16.92 1.93 15.94
N ALA A 122 -17.15 1.79 14.63
CA ALA A 122 -16.14 1.31 13.72
C ALA A 122 -16.28 1.88 12.31
N ALA A 123 -15.13 2.06 11.66
CA ALA A 123 -15.02 2.37 10.24
C ALA A 123 -14.29 1.22 9.53
N PHE A 124 -14.98 0.57 8.60
CA PHE A 124 -14.47 -0.51 7.76
C PHE A 124 -14.15 0.05 6.39
N ARG A 125 -12.90 0.01 5.96
CA ARG A 125 -12.47 0.39 4.61
C ARG A 125 -12.31 -0.86 3.76
N LEU A 126 -12.96 -0.88 2.61
CA LEU A 126 -12.80 -1.94 1.62
C LEU A 126 -11.40 -1.82 0.98
N ILE A 127 -10.62 -2.90 1.04
CA ILE A 127 -9.32 -3.00 0.40
C ILE A 127 -9.53 -3.63 -1.00
N PRO A 128 -9.08 -2.96 -2.08
CA PRO A 128 -9.22 -3.49 -3.44
C PRO A 128 -8.54 -4.85 -3.62
N THR A 129 -9.24 -5.80 -4.23
CA THR A 129 -8.68 -7.13 -4.55
C THR A 129 -8.04 -7.19 -5.93
N LYS A 130 -8.47 -6.35 -6.87
CA LYS A 130 -7.84 -6.24 -8.19
C LYS A 130 -6.53 -5.46 -8.07
N MET A 131 -5.44 -6.15 -8.30
CA MET A 131 -4.12 -5.54 -8.41
C MET A 131 -3.88 -5.06 -9.84
N PRO A 132 -3.61 -3.77 -10.06
CA PRO A 132 -3.32 -3.27 -11.40
C PRO A 132 -1.95 -3.77 -11.86
N THR A 133 -1.80 -3.93 -13.17
CA THR A 133 -0.52 -4.11 -13.84
C THR A 133 0.27 -2.80 -13.90
N ILE A 134 1.57 -2.87 -14.14
CA ILE A 134 2.45 -1.69 -14.25
C ILE A 134 1.96 -0.78 -15.40
N GLU A 135 1.48 -1.40 -16.48
CA GLU A 135 0.92 -0.72 -17.64
C GLU A 135 -0.42 -0.04 -17.33
N GLU A 136 -1.34 -0.72 -16.62
CA GLU A 136 -2.61 -0.12 -16.18
C GLU A 136 -2.41 1.09 -15.24
N LEU A 137 -1.29 1.14 -14.51
CA LEU A 137 -0.93 2.28 -13.67
C LEU A 137 -0.44 3.50 -14.47
N GLY A 138 -0.16 3.35 -15.77
CA GLY A 138 0.46 4.40 -16.59
C GLY A 138 1.92 4.68 -16.20
N MET A 139 2.58 3.75 -15.52
CA MET A 139 3.98 3.90 -15.12
C MET A 139 4.92 3.75 -16.33
N PRO A 140 6.07 4.44 -16.33
CA PRO A 140 7.08 4.25 -17.37
C PRO A 140 7.59 2.81 -17.45
N GLN A 141 7.86 2.33 -18.67
CA GLN A 141 8.33 0.96 -18.95
C GLN A 141 9.55 0.53 -18.11
N VAL A 142 10.45 1.45 -17.77
CA VAL A 142 11.65 1.17 -16.94
C VAL A 142 11.28 0.58 -15.57
N ILE A 143 10.11 0.91 -15.01
CA ILE A 143 9.65 0.37 -13.72
C ILE A 143 9.45 -1.15 -13.79
N SER A 144 9.05 -1.69 -14.94
CA SER A 144 8.95 -3.14 -15.14
C SER A 144 10.30 -3.83 -14.96
N SER A 145 11.41 -3.17 -15.29
CA SER A 145 12.76 -3.75 -15.12
C SER A 145 13.17 -3.87 -13.65
N PHE A 146 12.46 -3.22 -12.72
CA PHE A 146 12.77 -3.32 -11.28
C PHE A 146 12.52 -4.72 -10.75
N ALA A 147 11.55 -5.44 -11.33
CA ALA A 147 11.30 -6.84 -11.04
C ALA A 147 12.46 -7.76 -11.49
N ASP A 148 13.34 -7.27 -12.37
CA ASP A 148 14.41 -8.03 -13.01
C ASP A 148 15.78 -7.88 -12.38
N TYR A 149 15.92 -6.99 -11.39
CA TYR A 149 17.15 -6.92 -10.62
C TYR A 149 17.39 -8.23 -9.87
N PRO A 150 18.62 -8.79 -9.91
CA PRO A 150 18.92 -10.04 -9.23
C PRO A 150 19.04 -9.88 -7.71
N ARG A 151 19.36 -8.66 -7.25
CA ARG A 151 19.58 -8.28 -5.84
C ARG A 151 19.70 -6.76 -5.72
N GLY A 152 19.74 -6.26 -4.49
CA GLY A 152 19.95 -4.85 -4.16
C GLY A 152 18.69 -4.18 -3.62
N LEU A 153 18.70 -2.86 -3.55
CA LEU A 153 17.64 -2.05 -2.94
C LEU A 153 16.93 -1.18 -3.98
N VAL A 154 15.61 -1.30 -4.04
CA VAL A 154 14.73 -0.41 -4.83
C VAL A 154 13.82 0.36 -3.89
N LEU A 155 13.82 1.68 -4.03
CA LEU A 155 12.99 2.57 -3.22
C LEU A 155 11.82 3.11 -4.05
N VAL A 156 10.60 2.97 -3.54
CA VAL A 156 9.41 3.65 -4.07
C VAL A 156 8.95 4.67 -3.04
N THR A 157 9.04 5.96 -3.37
CA THR A 157 8.86 7.05 -2.42
C THR A 157 7.77 8.02 -2.85
N GLY A 158 7.37 8.88 -1.94
CA GLY A 158 6.35 9.90 -2.15
C GLY A 158 5.45 10.06 -0.92
N PRO A 159 4.60 11.09 -0.89
CA PRO A 159 3.72 11.34 0.25
C PRO A 159 2.68 10.23 0.45
N THR A 160 1.94 10.30 1.55
CA THR A 160 0.80 9.41 1.78
C THR A 160 -0.20 9.54 0.63
N GLY A 161 -0.70 8.40 0.15
CA GLY A 161 -1.69 8.38 -0.93
C GLY A 161 -1.13 8.65 -2.33
N SER A 162 0.19 8.59 -2.54
CA SER A 162 0.82 8.78 -3.87
C SER A 162 0.86 7.52 -4.76
N GLY A 163 0.31 6.38 -4.30
CA GLY A 163 0.28 5.14 -5.09
C GLY A 163 1.47 4.20 -4.89
N LYS A 164 2.32 4.43 -3.87
CA LYS A 164 3.50 3.58 -3.57
C LYS A 164 3.17 2.10 -3.43
N SER A 165 2.23 1.77 -2.52
CA SER A 165 1.81 0.38 -2.27
C SER A 165 1.23 -0.26 -3.51
N THR A 166 0.49 0.50 -4.32
CA THR A 166 -0.09 0.01 -5.59
C THR A 166 1.00 -0.32 -6.61
N THR A 167 2.04 0.52 -6.73
CA THR A 167 3.18 0.26 -7.61
C THR A 167 3.97 -0.95 -7.16
N LEU A 168 4.26 -1.06 -5.86
CA LEU A 168 4.99 -2.20 -5.31
C LEU A 168 4.21 -3.50 -5.45
N ALA A 169 2.89 -3.47 -5.21
CA ALA A 169 2.03 -4.62 -5.46
C ALA A 169 2.11 -5.06 -6.93
N ALA A 170 2.04 -4.13 -7.89
CA ALA A 170 2.18 -4.45 -9.31
C ALA A 170 3.54 -5.13 -9.64
N ILE A 171 4.64 -4.59 -9.09
CA ILE A 171 5.99 -5.16 -9.26
C ILE A 171 6.10 -6.56 -8.64
N ILE A 172 5.66 -6.73 -7.38
CA ILE A 172 5.70 -8.01 -6.68
C ILE A 172 4.83 -9.05 -7.39
N ASN A 173 3.67 -8.67 -7.89
CA ASN A 173 2.81 -9.59 -8.65
C ASN A 173 3.44 -9.99 -10.00
N LYS A 174 4.18 -9.08 -10.67
CA LYS A 174 4.98 -9.46 -11.85
C LYS A 174 6.01 -10.53 -11.49
N ILE A 175 6.80 -10.33 -10.43
CA ILE A 175 7.77 -11.32 -9.94
C ILE A 175 7.07 -12.65 -9.64
N ASN A 176 5.94 -12.61 -8.93
CA ASN A 176 5.17 -13.79 -8.54
C ASN A 176 4.61 -14.59 -9.73
N ILE A 177 4.30 -13.93 -10.84
CA ILE A 177 3.83 -14.61 -12.07
C ILE A 177 5.00 -15.17 -12.87
N GLU A 178 6.09 -14.42 -12.98
CA GLU A 178 7.15 -14.68 -13.95
C GLU A 178 8.33 -15.49 -13.39
N LYS A 179 8.50 -15.55 -12.06
CA LYS A 179 9.67 -16.17 -11.41
C LYS A 179 9.23 -17.21 -10.38
N ALA A 180 10.13 -18.14 -10.09
CA ALA A 180 9.96 -19.13 -9.02
C ALA A 180 10.87 -18.70 -7.86
N MET A 181 10.36 -17.85 -6.99
CA MET A 181 11.09 -17.24 -5.89
C MET A 181 10.29 -17.36 -4.58
N HIS A 182 10.96 -17.18 -3.45
CA HIS A 182 10.32 -16.88 -2.19
C HIS A 182 10.26 -15.37 -1.97
N ILE A 183 9.03 -14.84 -1.91
CA ILE A 183 8.74 -13.43 -1.68
C ILE A 183 8.20 -13.28 -0.27
N LEU A 184 8.89 -12.50 0.56
CA LEU A 184 8.45 -12.13 1.91
C LEU A 184 8.04 -10.66 1.95
N THR A 185 6.83 -10.35 2.38
CA THR A 185 6.39 -8.97 2.64
C THR A 185 6.19 -8.74 4.13
N ILE A 186 6.61 -7.58 4.61
CA ILE A 186 6.38 -7.12 5.98
C ILE A 186 5.72 -5.75 5.89
N GLU A 187 4.49 -5.63 6.37
CA GLU A 187 3.60 -4.49 6.11
C GLU A 187 2.83 -4.07 7.38
N ASP A 188 2.35 -2.83 7.43
CA ASP A 188 1.63 -2.26 8.58
C ASP A 188 0.55 -1.27 8.10
N PRO A 189 -0.68 -1.74 7.78
CA PRO A 189 -1.09 -3.13 7.60
C PRO A 189 -0.83 -3.64 6.16
N ILE A 190 -1.23 -4.88 5.87
CA ILE A 190 -1.19 -5.41 4.49
C ILE A 190 -2.23 -4.69 3.61
N GLU A 191 -1.74 -4.00 2.57
CA GLU A 191 -2.59 -3.21 1.65
C GLU A 191 -3.06 -4.01 0.43
N PHE A 192 -2.28 -5.00 -0.02
CA PHE A 192 -2.63 -5.87 -1.15
C PHE A 192 -2.32 -7.32 -0.81
N THR A 193 -3.28 -8.21 -1.03
CA THR A 193 -3.07 -9.64 -0.82
C THR A 193 -2.59 -10.32 -2.09
N HIS A 194 -1.45 -11.01 -1.99
CA HIS A 194 -0.84 -11.78 -3.07
C HIS A 194 -1.11 -13.27 -2.85
N LYS A 195 -1.88 -13.88 -3.74
CA LYS A 195 -1.92 -15.36 -3.81
C LYS A 195 -0.64 -15.86 -4.46
N SER A 196 -0.02 -16.89 -3.88
CA SER A 196 1.12 -17.59 -4.49
C SER A 196 0.75 -18.10 -5.89
N LYS A 197 1.63 -17.89 -6.86
CA LYS A 197 1.46 -18.34 -8.24
C LYS A 197 2.67 -19.18 -8.64
N ARG A 198 3.64 -18.59 -9.34
CA ARG A 198 4.91 -19.24 -9.64
C ARG A 198 5.90 -19.08 -8.49
N SER A 199 5.81 -17.96 -7.76
CA SER A 199 6.51 -17.76 -6.49
C SER A 199 5.67 -18.18 -5.28
N LEU A 200 6.37 -18.52 -4.21
CA LEU A 200 5.81 -18.57 -2.85
C LEU A 200 5.74 -17.13 -2.33
N VAL A 201 4.57 -16.69 -1.89
CA VAL A 201 4.42 -15.37 -1.25
C VAL A 201 3.98 -15.54 0.20
N ALA A 202 4.81 -15.05 1.12
CA ALA A 202 4.52 -14.95 2.54
C ALA A 202 4.36 -13.46 2.91
N GLN A 203 3.21 -13.09 3.47
CA GLN A 203 2.95 -11.72 3.92
C GLN A 203 2.79 -11.70 5.43
N ARG A 204 3.42 -10.72 6.10
CA ARG A 204 3.37 -10.56 7.55
C ARG A 204 2.92 -9.15 7.90
N GLU A 205 1.79 -9.07 8.60
CA GLU A 205 1.29 -7.83 9.16
C GLU A 205 1.95 -7.56 10.53
N VAL A 206 2.51 -6.36 10.70
CA VAL A 206 3.05 -5.92 11.98
C VAL A 206 1.91 -5.80 12.99
N HIS A 207 2.20 -6.12 14.25
CA HIS A 207 1.25 -6.24 15.37
C HIS A 207 0.26 -7.42 15.28
N TYR A 208 0.22 -8.15 14.17
CA TYR A 208 -0.58 -9.37 14.02
C TYR A 208 0.29 -10.63 13.85
N ASP A 209 1.05 -10.71 12.75
CA ASP A 209 1.93 -11.86 12.44
C ASP A 209 3.35 -11.69 13.02
N THR A 210 3.73 -10.45 13.36
CA THR A 210 5.03 -10.10 13.93
C THR A 210 4.92 -8.89 14.85
N PHE A 211 5.78 -8.80 15.87
CA PHE A 211 5.72 -7.67 16.81
C PHE A 211 6.28 -6.36 16.26
N SER A 212 7.23 -6.42 15.32
CA SER A 212 7.85 -5.25 14.72
C SER A 212 8.54 -5.58 13.39
N PHE A 213 8.82 -4.55 12.58
CA PHE A 213 9.63 -4.67 11.37
C PHE A 213 11.00 -5.27 11.65
N SER A 214 11.74 -4.74 12.62
CA SER A 214 13.08 -5.21 12.96
C SER A 214 13.12 -6.69 13.35
N ARG A 215 12.12 -7.16 14.11
CA ARG A 215 12.02 -8.57 14.51
C ARG A 215 11.71 -9.46 13.31
N ALA A 216 10.80 -9.02 12.42
CA ALA A 216 10.50 -9.75 11.20
C ALA A 216 11.72 -9.85 10.27
N LEU A 217 12.47 -8.75 10.10
CA LEU A 217 13.68 -8.72 9.27
C LEU A 217 14.80 -9.61 9.81
N LYS A 218 14.99 -9.65 11.13
CA LYS A 218 15.94 -10.58 11.77
C LYS A 218 15.56 -12.04 11.50
N SER A 219 14.27 -12.37 11.50
CA SER A 219 13.78 -13.71 11.17
C SER A 219 13.87 -14.03 9.68
N ALA A 220 13.62 -13.04 8.81
CA ALA A 220 13.64 -13.19 7.35
C ALA A 220 14.93 -13.84 6.84
N LEU A 221 16.09 -13.51 7.42
CA LEU A 221 17.39 -14.09 7.05
C LEU A 221 17.49 -15.62 7.25
N ARG A 222 16.53 -16.23 7.94
CA ARG A 222 16.43 -17.69 8.15
C ARG A 222 15.21 -18.31 7.49
N GLU A 223 14.44 -17.51 6.77
CA GLU A 223 13.22 -17.93 6.06
C GLU A 223 13.51 -18.23 4.58
N ASP A 224 14.78 -18.12 4.14
CA ASP A 224 15.21 -18.33 2.75
C ASP A 224 14.44 -17.49 1.71
N PRO A 225 14.26 -16.16 1.91
CA PRO A 225 13.62 -15.31 0.90
C PRO A 225 14.59 -15.00 -0.25
N ASP A 226 14.07 -14.78 -1.45
CA ASP A 226 14.79 -14.16 -2.57
C ASP A 226 14.48 -12.65 -2.66
N VAL A 227 13.22 -12.30 -2.37
CA VAL A 227 12.68 -10.95 -2.46
C VAL A 227 12.04 -10.55 -1.14
N VAL A 228 12.37 -9.37 -0.64
CA VAL A 228 11.80 -8.81 0.59
C VAL A 228 11.13 -7.47 0.29
N LEU A 229 9.84 -7.34 0.60
CA LEU A 229 9.11 -6.08 0.57
C LEU A 229 8.95 -5.54 2.00
N LEU A 230 9.37 -4.30 2.20
CA LEU A 230 9.19 -3.53 3.42
C LEU A 230 8.18 -2.41 3.19
N GLY A 231 7.08 -2.44 3.95
CA GLY A 231 6.00 -1.46 3.87
C GLY A 231 6.49 -0.02 3.96
N GLU A 232 7.11 0.38 5.08
CA GLU A 232 7.69 1.72 5.26
C GLU A 232 8.92 1.66 6.16
N MET A 233 9.98 2.41 5.80
CA MET A 233 11.17 2.54 6.63
C MET A 233 11.14 3.88 7.39
N ARG A 234 10.75 3.81 8.67
CA ARG A 234 10.62 5.01 9.54
C ARG A 234 11.84 5.27 10.41
N ASP A 235 12.44 4.20 10.94
CA ASP A 235 13.47 4.26 11.97
C ASP A 235 14.82 3.68 11.50
N LEU A 236 15.85 3.99 12.29
CA LEU A 236 17.23 3.55 12.06
C LEU A 236 17.33 2.02 12.00
N GLU A 237 16.66 1.30 12.90
CA GLU A 237 16.80 -0.16 13.00
C GLU A 237 16.27 -0.86 11.74
N THR A 238 15.13 -0.39 11.22
CA THR A 238 14.51 -0.90 9.99
C THR A 238 15.38 -0.58 8.78
N ILE A 239 15.88 0.66 8.66
CA ILE A 239 16.77 1.07 7.55
C ILE A 239 18.07 0.25 7.56
N SER A 240 18.69 0.10 8.72
CA SER A 240 19.92 -0.70 8.90
C SER A 240 19.71 -2.17 8.51
N SER A 241 18.57 -2.74 8.93
CA SER A 241 18.22 -4.12 8.59
C SER A 241 17.97 -4.29 7.08
N ALA A 242 17.31 -3.33 6.43
CA ALA A 242 17.07 -3.34 4.99
C ALA A 242 18.38 -3.28 4.19
N ILE A 243 19.33 -2.43 4.60
CA ILE A 243 20.67 -2.35 4.00
C ILE A 243 21.37 -3.71 4.12
N THR A 244 21.36 -4.31 5.31
CA THR A 244 22.00 -5.62 5.57
C THR A 244 21.40 -6.73 4.71
N ILE A 245 20.07 -6.77 4.56
CA ILE A 245 19.40 -7.78 3.73
C ILE A 245 19.75 -7.59 2.25
N ALA A 246 19.79 -6.36 1.75
CA ALA A 246 20.20 -6.08 0.37
C ALA A 246 21.68 -6.44 0.12
N GLU A 247 22.57 -6.18 1.08
CA GLU A 247 24.00 -6.55 1.00
C GLU A 247 24.23 -8.07 0.95
N THR A 248 23.36 -8.85 1.60
CA THR A 248 23.43 -10.32 1.63
C THR A 248 22.88 -10.98 0.36
N GLY A 249 22.54 -10.20 -0.66
CA GLY A 249 22.21 -10.70 -1.99
C GLY A 249 20.72 -10.85 -2.28
N HIS A 250 19.85 -10.31 -1.42
CA HIS A 250 18.40 -10.28 -1.64
C HIS A 250 17.99 -9.09 -2.49
N LEU A 251 16.85 -9.19 -3.17
CA LEU A 251 16.19 -8.02 -3.75
C LEU A 251 15.22 -7.41 -2.74
N VAL A 252 15.49 -6.19 -2.31
CA VAL A 252 14.69 -5.48 -1.30
C VAL A 252 13.92 -4.35 -1.97
N PHE A 253 12.61 -4.34 -1.75
CA PHE A 253 11.74 -3.21 -2.06
C PHE A 253 11.34 -2.52 -0.77
N ALA A 254 11.39 -1.19 -0.74
CA ALA A 254 10.97 -0.44 0.43
C ALA A 254 10.35 0.91 0.07
N THR A 255 9.58 1.49 1.00
CA THR A 255 9.07 2.86 0.85
C THR A 255 9.64 3.85 1.85
N LEU A 256 9.72 5.11 1.41
CA LEU A 256 9.94 6.29 2.24
C LEU A 256 8.93 7.39 1.86
N HIS A 257 8.76 8.38 2.73
CA HIS A 257 7.87 9.53 2.52
C HIS A 257 8.56 10.77 1.94
N THR A 258 9.67 10.55 1.23
CA THR A 258 10.46 11.59 0.55
C THR A 258 9.94 11.89 -0.84
N ASN A 259 10.13 13.13 -1.30
CA ASN A 259 9.52 13.68 -2.51
C ASN A 259 10.43 13.65 -3.76
N SER A 260 11.69 13.28 -3.61
CA SER A 260 12.66 13.13 -4.70
C SER A 260 13.69 12.03 -4.43
N ALA A 261 14.40 11.61 -5.47
CA ALA A 261 15.46 10.64 -5.37
C ALA A 261 16.60 11.13 -4.47
N ALA A 262 17.07 12.37 -4.65
CA ALA A 262 18.12 12.98 -3.82
C ALA A 262 17.72 12.99 -2.33
N GLN A 263 16.52 13.47 -2.02
CA GLN A 263 16.02 13.50 -0.64
C GLN A 263 15.90 12.10 -0.03
N SER A 264 15.57 11.10 -0.85
CA SER A 264 15.50 9.70 -0.40
C SER A 264 16.86 9.16 0.02
N ILE A 265 17.92 9.52 -0.71
CA ILE A 265 19.30 9.17 -0.34
C ILE A 265 19.70 9.87 0.95
N ASP A 266 19.49 11.18 1.05
CA ASP A 266 19.83 11.95 2.26
C ASP A 266 19.09 11.38 3.48
N ARG A 267 17.78 11.11 3.35
CA ARG A 267 16.98 10.51 4.44
C ARG A 267 17.51 9.16 4.91
N MET A 268 17.95 8.30 3.99
CA MET A 268 18.54 7.00 4.32
C MET A 268 19.86 7.12 5.10
N ILE A 269 20.60 8.21 4.92
CA ILE A 269 21.90 8.46 5.57
C ILE A 269 21.72 9.21 6.89
N ASP A 270 20.88 10.24 6.91
CA ASP A 270 20.75 11.19 8.02
C ASP A 270 20.12 10.60 9.29
N VAL A 271 19.47 9.42 9.19
CA VAL A 271 19.03 8.67 10.38
C VAL A 271 20.19 8.12 11.19
N PHE A 272 21.38 7.95 10.59
CA PHE A 272 22.54 7.39 11.25
C PHE A 272 23.39 8.49 11.92
N PRO A 273 24.06 8.15 13.04
CA PRO A 273 25.08 9.01 13.65
C PRO A 273 26.16 9.43 12.64
N ALA A 274 26.65 10.67 12.76
CA ALA A 274 27.54 11.30 11.78
C ALA A 274 28.79 10.48 11.47
N GLU A 275 29.33 9.76 12.45
CA GLU A 275 30.49 8.88 12.32
C GLU A 275 30.23 7.63 11.47
N GLN A 276 28.98 7.17 11.38
CA GLN A 276 28.59 6.01 10.57
C GLN A 276 28.20 6.39 9.14
N GLN A 277 27.78 7.64 8.91
CA GLN A 277 27.30 8.08 7.60
C GLN A 277 28.25 7.83 6.42
N PRO A 278 29.59 7.99 6.51
CA PRO A 278 30.49 7.65 5.42
C PRO A 278 30.43 6.17 5.00
N GLN A 279 30.29 5.28 5.98
CA GLN A 279 30.11 3.85 5.73
C GLN A 279 28.76 3.59 5.08
N ILE A 280 27.68 4.17 5.62
CA ILE A 280 26.32 4.01 5.07
C ILE A 280 26.25 4.51 3.62
N ARG A 281 26.88 5.64 3.28
CA ARG A 281 27.00 6.12 1.89
C ARG A 281 27.64 5.08 0.97
N SER A 282 28.72 4.47 1.43
CA SER A 282 29.45 3.46 0.65
C SER A 282 28.62 2.20 0.45
N GLN A 283 27.93 1.73 1.51
CA GLN A 283 27.03 0.57 1.45
C GLN A 283 25.85 0.84 0.51
N LEU A 284 25.15 1.97 0.70
CA LEU A 284 24.01 2.37 -0.10
C LEU A 284 24.38 2.51 -1.58
N ALA A 285 25.54 3.11 -1.89
CA ALA A 285 26.05 3.18 -3.26
C ALA A 285 26.39 1.80 -3.85
N GLY A 286 26.64 0.77 -3.04
CA GLY A 286 26.85 -0.61 -3.47
C GLY A 286 25.55 -1.34 -3.76
N ILE A 287 24.52 -1.15 -2.92
CA ILE A 287 23.28 -1.94 -2.99
C ILE A 287 22.13 -1.27 -3.76
N LEU A 288 22.08 0.06 -3.84
CA LEU A 288 20.96 0.75 -4.48
C LEU A 288 20.88 0.37 -5.95
N MET A 289 19.67 0.10 -6.43
CA MET A 289 19.38 -0.21 -7.84
C MET A 289 18.59 0.91 -8.50
N ALA A 290 17.55 1.41 -7.83
CA ALA A 290 16.73 2.50 -8.34
C ALA A 290 15.96 3.22 -7.23
N VAL A 291 15.54 4.46 -7.51
CA VAL A 291 14.57 5.22 -6.73
C VAL A 291 13.46 5.72 -7.66
N CYS A 292 12.20 5.51 -7.27
CA CYS A 292 11.02 6.02 -7.96
C CYS A 292 10.21 6.90 -7.00
N SER A 293 10.19 8.21 -7.21
CA SER A 293 9.45 9.16 -6.38
C SER A 293 8.15 9.57 -7.07
N GLN A 294 7.00 9.32 -6.43
CA GLN A 294 5.68 9.37 -7.04
C GLN A 294 4.79 10.48 -6.48
N ARG A 295 3.97 11.06 -7.34
CA ARG A 295 2.88 12.00 -7.01
C ARG A 295 1.63 11.61 -7.83
N LEU A 296 0.45 11.79 -7.25
CA LEU A 296 -0.82 11.64 -7.99
C LEU A 296 -1.39 13.02 -8.30
N ILE A 297 -1.53 13.32 -9.59
CA ILE A 297 -2.02 14.59 -10.13
C ILE A 297 -3.48 14.39 -10.57
N PRO A 298 -4.39 15.36 -10.34
CA PRO A 298 -5.72 15.35 -10.95
C PRO A 298 -5.65 15.22 -12.48
N ALA A 299 -6.42 14.29 -13.04
CA ALA A 299 -6.47 14.09 -14.49
C ALA A 299 -7.64 14.87 -15.13
N ILE A 300 -7.43 15.36 -16.35
CA ILE A 300 -8.51 15.92 -17.17
C ILE A 300 -9.49 14.79 -17.51
N GLY A 301 -10.77 14.99 -17.22
CA GLY A 301 -11.81 13.96 -17.38
C GLY A 301 -12.10 13.14 -16.11
N GLY A 302 -11.43 13.45 -14.99
CA GLY A 302 -11.69 12.85 -13.68
C GLY A 302 -10.67 11.78 -13.29
N GLY A 303 -10.61 11.48 -11.99
CA GLY A 303 -9.60 10.58 -11.43
C GLY A 303 -8.23 11.25 -11.27
N ARG A 304 -7.18 10.42 -11.20
CA ARG A 304 -5.80 10.86 -10.97
C ARG A 304 -4.83 10.07 -11.83
N VAL A 305 -3.73 10.71 -12.24
CA VAL A 305 -2.61 10.09 -12.97
C VAL A 305 -1.34 10.20 -12.15
N VAL A 306 -0.45 9.22 -12.29
CA VAL A 306 0.85 9.23 -11.62
C VAL A 306 1.87 10.06 -12.39
N ALA A 307 2.57 10.94 -11.67
CA ALA A 307 3.82 11.55 -12.11
C ALA A 307 4.96 10.95 -11.28
N ALA A 308 5.99 10.44 -11.94
CA ALA A 308 7.09 9.72 -11.31
C ALA A 308 8.45 10.27 -11.74
N GLU A 309 9.26 10.66 -10.77
CA GLU A 309 10.71 10.83 -10.95
C GLU A 309 11.39 9.46 -10.82
N ILE A 310 12.35 9.18 -11.68
CA ILE A 310 13.05 7.89 -11.73
C ILE A 310 14.56 8.11 -11.80
N MET A 311 15.27 7.56 -10.83
CA MET A 311 16.73 7.50 -10.79
C MET A 311 17.17 6.05 -10.83
N ILE A 312 18.06 5.70 -11.76
CA ILE A 312 18.72 4.39 -11.81
C ILE A 312 20.13 4.53 -11.24
N ALA A 313 20.56 3.60 -10.39
CA ALA A 313 21.86 3.66 -9.74
C ALA A 313 23.00 3.19 -10.67
N ASN A 314 23.30 3.99 -11.69
CA ASN A 314 24.44 3.80 -12.58
C ASN A 314 25.77 4.21 -11.90
N SER A 315 26.90 4.05 -12.60
CA SER A 315 28.23 4.37 -12.06
C SER A 315 28.36 5.81 -11.56
N ALA A 316 27.75 6.78 -12.25
CA ALA A 316 27.80 8.20 -11.88
C ALA A 316 27.02 8.45 -10.59
N VAL A 317 25.77 7.98 -10.51
CA VAL A 317 24.92 8.06 -9.30
C VAL A 317 25.64 7.43 -8.11
N ARG A 318 26.24 6.25 -8.28
CA ARG A 318 26.99 5.58 -7.20
C ARG A 318 28.23 6.36 -6.75
N SER A 319 28.90 7.08 -7.64
CA SER A 319 30.03 7.96 -7.26
C SER A 319 29.52 9.15 -6.44
N ILE A 320 28.45 9.79 -6.91
CA ILE A 320 27.83 10.94 -6.25
C ILE A 320 27.39 10.59 -4.82
N ILE A 321 26.76 9.41 -4.64
CA ILE A 321 26.35 8.93 -3.32
C ILE A 321 27.57 8.69 -2.42
N ARG A 322 28.63 8.03 -2.91
CA ARG A 322 29.87 7.79 -2.13
C ARG A 322 30.54 9.09 -1.69
N GLU A 323 30.55 10.09 -2.56
CA GLU A 323 31.15 11.40 -2.31
C GLU A 323 30.27 12.33 -1.46
N GLY A 324 29.03 11.95 -1.18
CA GLY A 324 28.09 12.77 -0.42
C GLY A 324 27.64 14.03 -1.16
N LYS A 325 27.63 14.01 -2.50
CA LYS A 325 27.27 15.16 -3.35
C LYS A 325 25.84 15.06 -3.89
N THR A 326 24.89 14.66 -3.05
CA THR A 326 23.50 14.32 -3.45
C THR A 326 22.78 15.43 -4.23
N HIS A 327 23.12 16.69 -4.02
CA HIS A 327 22.66 17.83 -4.83
C HIS A 327 23.00 17.74 -6.34
N GLN A 328 23.93 16.87 -6.75
CA GLN A 328 24.28 16.65 -8.16
C GLN A 328 23.44 15.55 -8.82
N LEU A 329 22.60 14.84 -8.06
CA LEU A 329 21.77 13.76 -8.58
C LEU A 329 20.74 14.28 -9.59
N ASP A 330 20.16 15.45 -9.38
CA ASP A 330 19.13 16.01 -10.26
C ASP A 330 19.64 16.18 -11.71
N THR A 331 20.83 16.76 -11.87
CA THR A 331 21.51 16.89 -13.18
C THR A 331 21.82 15.52 -13.79
N THR A 332 22.20 14.55 -12.95
CA THR A 332 22.49 13.18 -13.40
C THR A 332 21.23 12.48 -13.90
N ILE A 333 20.10 12.65 -13.20
CA ILE A 333 18.79 12.15 -13.62
C ILE A 333 18.36 12.79 -14.94
N GLN A 334 18.53 14.11 -15.08
CA GLN A 334 18.18 14.86 -16.28
C GLN A 334 18.94 14.36 -17.52
N THR A 335 20.23 14.04 -17.36
CA THR A 335 21.11 13.56 -18.45
C THR A 335 21.03 12.04 -18.67
N GLY A 336 20.52 11.27 -17.70
CA GLY A 336 20.37 9.81 -17.73
C GLY A 336 19.15 9.28 -18.50
N ALA A 337 18.51 10.08 -19.35
CA ALA A 337 17.25 9.72 -20.01
C ALA A 337 17.33 8.45 -20.87
N ASN A 338 18.49 8.17 -21.47
CA ASN A 338 18.73 6.97 -22.27
C ASN A 338 18.73 5.67 -21.43
N GLU A 339 18.95 5.78 -20.12
CA GLU A 339 18.87 4.67 -19.17
C GLU A 339 17.47 4.56 -18.52
N GLY A 340 16.50 5.35 -19.01
CA GLY A 340 15.14 5.38 -18.47
C GLY A 340 14.97 6.32 -17.26
N MET A 341 15.98 7.11 -16.91
CA MET A 341 15.82 8.14 -15.87
C MET A 341 14.93 9.28 -16.36
N GLN A 342 14.20 9.90 -15.44
CA GLN A 342 13.41 11.09 -15.74
C GLN A 342 13.19 11.92 -14.48
N THR A 343 13.25 13.23 -14.63
CA THR A 343 12.93 14.18 -13.55
C THR A 343 11.41 14.29 -13.37
N MET A 344 10.98 14.74 -12.19
CA MET A 344 9.56 15.05 -11.95
C MET A 344 9.02 16.06 -12.97
N ASP A 345 9.75 17.16 -13.20
CA ASP A 345 9.31 18.25 -14.09
C ASP A 345 9.15 17.82 -15.54
N ARG A 346 10.04 16.94 -16.03
CA ARG A 346 9.91 16.36 -17.37
C ARG A 346 8.68 15.48 -17.50
N THR A 347 8.34 14.75 -16.45
CA THR A 347 7.14 13.91 -16.42
C THR A 347 5.88 14.78 -16.41
N LEU A 348 5.84 15.81 -15.56
CA LEU A 348 4.73 16.76 -15.51
C LEU A 348 4.53 17.49 -16.84
N ALA A 349 5.61 18.00 -17.46
CA ALA A 349 5.54 18.68 -18.74
C ALA A 349 4.99 17.78 -19.84
N LYS A 350 5.42 16.50 -19.87
CA LYS A 350 4.89 15.50 -20.79
C LYS A 350 3.40 15.27 -20.60
N LEU A 351 2.93 15.16 -19.35
CA LEU A 351 1.50 14.96 -19.05
C LEU A 351 0.65 16.17 -19.49
N VAL A 352 1.17 17.40 -19.33
CA VAL A 352 0.50 18.62 -19.82
C VAL A 352 0.44 18.63 -21.34
N GLN A 353 1.55 18.34 -22.02
CA GLN A 353 1.62 18.32 -23.49
C GLN A 353 0.72 17.25 -24.12
N GLN A 354 0.50 16.14 -23.41
CA GLN A 354 -0.43 15.08 -23.81
C GLN A 354 -1.90 15.43 -23.55
N GLY A 355 -2.19 16.53 -22.86
CA GLY A 355 -3.54 16.90 -22.46
C GLY A 355 -4.12 15.98 -21.38
N THR A 356 -3.27 15.29 -20.62
CA THR A 356 -3.69 14.38 -19.54
C THR A 356 -3.99 15.15 -18.26
N VAL A 357 -3.26 16.23 -17.99
CA VAL A 357 -3.42 17.11 -16.82
C VAL A 357 -3.41 18.57 -17.27
N THR A 358 -4.02 19.46 -16.48
CA THR A 358 -3.96 20.90 -16.78
C THR A 358 -2.58 21.47 -16.42
N TYR A 359 -2.23 22.61 -17.02
CA TYR A 359 -1.02 23.33 -16.63
C TYR A 359 -1.04 23.73 -15.16
N ASP A 360 -2.16 24.27 -14.68
CA ASP A 360 -2.31 24.75 -13.30
C ASP A 360 -2.20 23.60 -12.29
N ASP A 361 -2.82 22.45 -12.56
CA ASP A 361 -2.68 21.28 -11.68
C ASP A 361 -1.24 20.78 -11.67
N ALA A 362 -0.57 20.66 -12.82
CA ALA A 362 0.81 20.20 -12.89
C ALA A 362 1.80 21.17 -12.22
N ARG A 363 1.55 22.48 -12.33
CA ARG A 363 2.37 23.54 -11.76
C ARG A 363 2.56 23.37 -10.25
N ASP A 364 1.52 22.98 -9.53
CA ASP A 364 1.53 22.86 -8.07
C ASP A 364 2.41 21.68 -7.59
N TYR A 365 2.84 20.80 -8.50
CA TYR A 365 3.74 19.69 -8.21
C TYR A 365 5.13 19.82 -8.86
N ALA A 366 5.39 20.91 -9.59
CA ALA A 366 6.72 21.16 -10.17
C ALA A 366 7.79 21.32 -9.08
N VAL A 367 8.99 20.83 -9.35
CA VAL A 367 10.17 20.94 -8.49
C VAL A 367 10.95 22.21 -8.84
N ASP A 368 11.32 22.39 -10.11
CA ASP A 368 11.84 23.65 -10.66
C ASP A 368 10.83 24.25 -11.63
N MET A 369 10.16 25.32 -11.20
CA MET A 369 9.17 26.03 -11.99
C MET A 369 9.72 26.53 -13.34
N ARG A 370 10.96 27.01 -13.38
CA ARG A 370 11.55 27.56 -14.60
C ARG A 370 11.82 26.46 -15.62
N GLU A 371 12.36 25.34 -15.16
CA GLU A 371 12.59 24.17 -16.01
C GLU A 371 11.27 23.57 -16.50
N PHE A 372 10.28 23.44 -15.61
CA PHE A 372 8.95 22.96 -15.97
C PHE A 372 8.31 23.83 -17.06
N GLU A 373 8.30 25.16 -16.90
CA GLU A 373 7.76 26.09 -17.91
C GLU A 373 8.48 25.99 -19.26
N ARG A 374 9.81 25.87 -19.23
CA ARG A 374 10.63 25.70 -20.42
C ARG A 374 10.25 24.43 -21.16
N LEU A 375 10.17 23.31 -20.43
CA LEU A 375 9.81 21.99 -20.97
C LEU A 375 8.39 21.97 -21.53
N VAL A 376 7.40 22.56 -20.84
CA VAL A 376 6.01 22.63 -21.32
C VAL A 376 5.93 23.38 -22.66
N LYS A 377 6.66 24.50 -22.80
CA LYS A 377 6.72 25.29 -24.04
C LYS A 377 7.45 24.58 -25.18
N GLY A 378 8.12 23.45 -24.91
CA GLY A 378 8.90 22.69 -25.89
C GLY A 378 10.19 23.40 -26.31
N ILE A 379 10.72 24.28 -25.46
CA ILE A 379 11.93 25.09 -25.71
C ILE A 379 13.14 24.44 -25.07
#